data_AF-A0A7X9MND4-F1
#
_entry.id   AF-A0A7X9MND4-F1
#
_cell.length_a   1.000
_cell.length_b   1.000
_cell.length_c   1.000
_cell.angle_alpha   90.00
_cell.angle_beta   90.00
_cell.angle_gamma   90.00
#
_symmetry.space_group_name_H-M   'P 1'
#
loop_
_entity.id
_entity.type
_entity.pdbx_description
1 polymer ?
#
loop_
_entity_poly.entity_id
_entity_poly.type
_entity_poly.pdbx_seq_one_letter_code
_entity_poly.pdbx_strand_id
1 'polypeptide(L)'
;MSHFVRLEPHVIEEIVAICNTMLHELGLARAQSEGLTRTDGFGDLESARQLADGYARKAAGTPESARERIDQFIATLTDLRDAFASGGEAFLEAEFDWARQLRGMETEL
;
A
#
# COMPACT_ATOMS: atom_id res chain seq x y z
N MET A 1 30.33 7.29 -17.53
CA MET A 1 30.46 5.94 -16.94
C MET A 1 29.47 5.87 -15.79
N SER A 2 28.42 5.07 -15.93
CA SER A 2 27.48 4.80 -14.83
C SER A 2 28.26 4.03 -13.76
N HIS A 3 28.47 4.63 -12.60
CA HIS A 3 28.95 3.90 -11.43
C HIS A 3 27.77 3.07 -10.92
N PHE A 4 27.69 1.82 -11.37
CA PHE A 4 26.73 0.87 -10.82
C PHE A 4 27.06 0.67 -9.34
N VAL A 5 26.21 1.20 -8.46
CA VAL A 5 26.26 0.93 -7.03
C VAL A 5 25.61 -0.42 -6.83
N ARG A 6 26.44 -1.45 -6.59
CA ARG A 6 25.94 -2.76 -6.16
C ARG A 6 25.67 -2.67 -4.66
N LEU A 7 24.44 -2.97 -4.25
CA LEU A 7 24.12 -3.10 -2.84
C LEU A 7 24.86 -4.30 -2.26
N GLU A 8 25.47 -4.11 -1.08
CA GLU A 8 26.06 -5.20 -0.33
C GLU A 8 24.95 -6.19 0.10
N PRO A 9 25.22 -7.51 0.14
CA PRO A 9 24.19 -8.51 0.46
C PRO A 9 23.43 -8.24 1.77
N HIS A 10 24.14 -7.81 2.82
CA HIS A 10 23.50 -7.48 4.10
C HIS A 10 22.52 -6.30 3.99
N VAL A 11 22.75 -5.35 3.09
CA VAL A 11 21.85 -4.21 2.87
C VAL A 11 20.56 -4.69 2.18
N ILE A 12 20.67 -5.64 1.24
CA ILE A 12 19.50 -6.25 0.59
C ILE A 12 18.65 -6.97 1.64
N GLU A 13 19.28 -7.75 2.51
CA GLU A 13 18.60 -8.46 3.61
C GLU A 13 17.85 -7.49 4.54
N GLU A 14 18.49 -6.38 4.92
CA GLU A 14 17.86 -5.34 5.75
C GLU A 14 16.66 -4.69 5.06
N ILE A 15 16.78 -4.32 3.79
CA ILE A 15 15.67 -3.71 3.03
C ILE A 15 14.50 -4.69 2.90
N VAL A 16 14.77 -5.96 2.59
CA VAL A 16 13.74 -7.00 2.51
C VAL A 16 13.06 -7.19 3.88
N ALA A 17 13.81 -7.14 4.98
CA ALA A 17 13.25 -7.22 6.33
C ALA A 17 12.33 -6.03 6.66
N ILE A 18 12.72 -4.80 6.26
CA ILE A 18 11.89 -3.60 6.39
C ILE A 18 10.60 -3.75 5.57
N CYS A 19 10.70 -4.19 4.31
CA CYS A 19 9.53 -4.41 3.47
C CYS A 19 8.56 -5.43 4.08
N ASN A 20 9.08 -6.54 4.62
CA ASN A 20 8.26 -7.54 5.31
C ASN A 20 7.54 -6.98 6.53
N THR A 21 8.21 -6.12 7.31
CA THR A 21 7.61 -5.45 8.47
C THR A 21 6.49 -4.52 8.04
N MET A 22 6.75 -3.68 7.03
CA MET A 22 5.74 -2.77 6.48
C MET A 22 4.55 -3.51 5.85
N LEU A 23 4.77 -4.61 5.13
CA LEU A 23 3.72 -5.47 4.59
C LEU A 23 2.86 -6.09 5.70
N HIS A 24 3.47 -6.48 6.82
CA HIS A 24 2.73 -6.96 7.98
C HIS A 24 1.79 -5.88 8.53
N GLU A 25 2.30 -4.67 8.78
CA GLU A 25 1.51 -3.55 9.29
C GLU A 25 0.40 -3.13 8.31
N LEU A 26 0.69 -3.11 7.00
CA LEU A 26 -0.32 -2.86 5.97
C LEU A 26 -1.39 -3.96 5.94
N GLY A 27 -1.03 -5.23 6.17
CA GLY A 27 -1.99 -6.32 6.32
C GLY A 27 -2.92 -6.14 7.52
N LEU A 28 -2.39 -5.66 8.65
CA LEU A 28 -3.20 -5.31 9.83
C LEU A 28 -4.14 -4.13 9.53
N ALA A 29 -3.62 -3.08 8.90
CA ALA A 29 -4.43 -1.92 8.50
C ALA A 29 -5.53 -2.32 7.52
N ARG A 30 -5.23 -3.24 6.58
CA ARG A 30 -6.20 -3.80 5.64
C ARG A 30 -7.33 -4.51 6.38
N ALA A 31 -7.00 -5.38 7.34
CA ALA A 31 -8.01 -6.07 8.16
C ALA A 31 -8.87 -5.10 8.97
N GLN A 32 -8.28 -4.02 9.49
CA GLN A 32 -9.05 -2.96 10.16
C GLN A 32 -9.97 -2.20 9.18
N SER A 33 -9.51 -1.96 7.95
CA SER A 33 -10.29 -1.27 6.93
C SER A 33 -11.56 -2.02 6.53
N GLU A 34 -11.57 -3.37 6.60
CA GLU A 34 -12.78 -4.17 6.38
C GLU A 34 -13.87 -3.81 7.38
N GLY A 35 -13.50 -3.49 8.62
CA GLY A 35 -14.41 -3.03 9.66
C GLY A 35 -15.12 -1.71 9.32
N LEU A 36 -14.53 -0.86 8.49
CA LEU A 36 -15.10 0.43 8.10
C LEU A 36 -16.33 0.29 7.18
N THR A 37 -16.50 -0.88 6.56
CA THR A 37 -17.69 -1.19 5.75
C THR A 37 -18.91 -1.54 6.60
N ARG A 38 -18.74 -1.72 7.92
CA ARG A 38 -19.84 -2.00 8.85
C ARG A 38 -20.51 -0.71 9.28
N THR A 39 -21.62 -0.39 8.63
CA THR A 39 -22.39 0.85 8.85
C THR A 39 -23.74 0.61 9.52
N ASP A 40 -23.96 -0.60 10.04
CA ASP A 40 -25.18 -1.03 10.74
C ASP A 40 -25.44 -0.25 12.04
N GLY A 41 -24.40 0.33 12.65
CA GLY A 41 -24.50 1.11 13.89
C GLY A 41 -25.01 2.55 13.74
N PHE A 42 -25.22 3.07 12.53
CA PHE A 42 -25.60 4.48 12.35
C PHE A 42 -27.08 4.78 12.65
N GLY A 43 -27.97 3.80 12.49
CA GLY A 43 -29.42 3.93 12.70
C GLY A 43 -30.20 4.32 11.44
N ASP A 44 -31.51 4.56 11.61
CA ASP A 44 -32.49 4.62 10.50
C ASP A 44 -32.93 6.02 10.07
N LEU A 45 -32.48 7.06 10.77
CA LEU A 45 -32.76 8.43 10.35
C LEU A 45 -32.14 8.70 8.98
N GLU A 46 -32.77 9.54 8.18
CA GLU A 46 -32.27 9.87 6.83
C GLU A 46 -30.83 10.41 6.86
N SER A 47 -30.51 11.26 7.85
CA SER A 47 -29.15 11.76 8.07
C SER A 47 -28.15 10.65 8.45
N ALA A 48 -28.59 9.64 9.19
CA ALA A 48 -27.76 8.51 9.57
C ALA A 48 -27.45 7.62 8.37
N ARG A 49 -28.42 7.40 7.48
CA ARG A 49 -28.23 6.65 6.23
C ARG A 49 -27.26 7.35 5.29
N GLN A 50 -27.40 8.66 5.12
CA GLN A 50 -26.46 9.45 4.31
C GLN A 50 -25.02 9.40 4.87
N LEU A 51 -24.88 9.42 6.20
CA LEU A 51 -23.58 9.30 6.85
C LEU A 51 -22.99 7.89 6.68
N ALA A 52 -23.80 6.85 6.84
CA ALA A 52 -23.43 5.46 6.57
C ALA A 52 -22.94 5.29 5.12
N ASP A 53 -23.69 5.77 4.14
CA ASP A 53 -23.31 5.71 2.73
C ASP A 53 -22.00 6.46 2.46
N GLY A 54 -21.82 7.62 3.08
CA GLY A 54 -20.58 8.39 2.99
C GLY A 54 -19.38 7.65 3.57
N TYR A 55 -19.55 7.01 4.73
CA TYR A 55 -18.53 6.17 5.36
C TYR A 55 -18.20 4.95 4.51
N ALA A 56 -19.21 4.24 4.00
CA ALA A 56 -19.05 3.07 3.17
C ALA A 56 -18.25 3.39 1.89
N ARG A 57 -18.55 4.50 1.21
CA ARG A 57 -17.78 4.95 0.03
C ARG A 57 -16.32 5.26 0.36
N LYS A 58 -16.05 5.90 1.50
CA LYS A 58 -14.67 6.18 1.93
C LYS A 58 -13.93 4.90 2.33
N ALA A 59 -14.65 3.92 2.87
CA ALA A 59 -14.10 2.64 3.29
C ALA A 59 -13.68 1.79 2.08
N ALA A 60 -14.58 1.61 1.10
CA ALA A 60 -14.36 0.70 -0.02
C ALA A 60 -15.13 1.10 -1.30
N GLY A 61 -14.72 0.52 -2.43
CA GLY A 61 -15.47 0.53 -3.68
C GLY A 61 -15.04 1.58 -4.72
N THR A 62 -14.04 2.40 -4.41
CA THR A 62 -13.37 3.30 -5.36
C THR A 62 -11.86 3.16 -5.25
N PRO A 63 -11.06 3.49 -6.28
CA PRO A 63 -9.60 3.46 -6.19
C PRO A 63 -9.03 4.30 -5.04
N GLU A 64 -9.74 5.36 -4.66
CA GLU A 64 -9.32 6.30 -3.61
C GLU A 64 -9.80 5.88 -2.21
N SER A 65 -10.65 4.86 -2.11
CA SER A 65 -11.16 4.32 -0.85
C SER A 65 -10.02 3.70 -0.02
N ALA A 66 -10.19 3.72 1.30
CA ALA A 66 -9.14 3.30 2.24
C ALA A 66 -8.64 1.87 1.97
N ARG A 67 -9.55 0.91 1.76
CA ARG A 67 -9.20 -0.48 1.49
C ARG A 67 -8.39 -0.61 0.19
N GLU A 68 -8.89 -0.02 -0.89
CA GLU A 68 -8.26 -0.10 -2.21
C GLU A 68 -6.89 0.57 -2.23
N ARG A 69 -6.70 1.71 -1.54
CA ARG A 69 -5.38 2.32 -1.39
C ARG A 69 -4.42 1.43 -0.62
N ILE A 70 -4.86 0.83 0.49
CA ILE A 70 -4.02 -0.12 1.25
C ILE A 70 -3.60 -1.29 0.36
N ASP A 71 -4.53 -1.85 -0.43
CA ASP A 71 -4.23 -2.93 -1.37
C ASP A 71 -3.21 -2.49 -2.45
N GLN A 72 -3.32 -1.26 -2.97
CA GLN A 72 -2.32 -0.69 -3.91
C GLN A 72 -0.94 -0.53 -3.27
N PHE A 73 -0.88 -0.11 -1.99
CA PHE A 73 0.40 -0.01 -1.25
C PHE A 73 1.00 -1.38 -1.01
N ILE A 74 0.19 -2.37 -0.63
CA ILE A 74 0.64 -3.76 -0.47
C ILE A 74 1.21 -4.29 -1.78
N ALA A 75 0.53 -4.07 -2.91
CA ALA A 75 1.01 -4.51 -4.22
C ALA A 75 2.37 -3.89 -4.57
N THR A 76 2.47 -2.56 -4.51
CA THR A 76 3.69 -1.83 -4.85
C THR A 76 4.86 -2.22 -3.95
N LEU A 77 4.61 -2.39 -2.65
CA LEU A 77 5.65 -2.78 -1.69
C LEU A 77 6.07 -4.24 -1.82
N THR A 78 5.16 -5.11 -2.25
CA THR A 78 5.45 -6.51 -2.59
C THR A 78 6.38 -6.55 -3.80
N ASP A 79 6.07 -5.80 -4.86
CA ASP A 79 6.92 -5.69 -6.05
C ASP A 79 8.32 -5.16 -5.69
N LEU A 80 8.39 -4.15 -4.82
CA LEU A 80 9.66 -3.61 -4.34
C LEU A 80 10.48 -4.66 -3.58
N ARG A 81 9.85 -5.37 -2.63
CA ARG A 81 10.51 -6.44 -1.87
C ARG A 81 11.07 -7.51 -2.80
N ASP A 82 10.29 -7.95 -3.78
CA ASP A 82 10.67 -9.03 -4.69
C ASP A 82 11.79 -8.59 -5.64
N ALA A 83 11.81 -7.31 -6.06
CA ALA A 83 12.91 -6.73 -6.81
C ALA A 83 14.24 -6.71 -6.02
N PHE A 84 14.19 -6.45 -4.70
CA PHE A 84 15.38 -6.56 -3.85
C PHE A 84 15.77 -8.02 -3.58
N ALA A 85 14.81 -8.89 -3.27
CA ALA A 85 15.05 -10.29 -2.93
C ALA A 85 15.63 -11.11 -4.09
N SER A 86 15.33 -10.74 -5.33
CA SER A 86 15.93 -11.34 -6.54
C SER A 86 17.40 -10.97 -6.79
N GLY A 87 18.05 -10.25 -5.86
CA GLY A 87 19.48 -9.97 -5.89
C GLY A 87 19.83 -8.59 -6.45
N GLY A 88 18.87 -7.66 -6.50
CA GLY A 88 19.07 -6.28 -6.93
C GLY A 88 19.24 -6.09 -8.45
N GLU A 89 19.37 -7.16 -9.24
CA GLU A 89 19.39 -7.09 -10.71
C GLU A 89 18.04 -6.58 -11.26
N ALA A 90 16.92 -7.04 -10.70
CA ALA A 90 15.59 -6.49 -11.02
C ALA A 90 15.38 -5.06 -10.46
N PHE A 91 16.01 -4.72 -9.34
CA PHE A 91 15.95 -3.36 -8.77
C PHE A 91 16.60 -2.31 -9.71
N LEU A 92 17.72 -2.65 -10.36
CA LEU A 92 18.38 -1.78 -11.33
C LEU A 92 17.52 -1.50 -12.58
N GLU A 93 16.61 -2.40 -12.92
CA GLU A 93 15.63 -2.20 -14.00
C GLU A 93 14.38 -1.44 -13.52
N ALA A 94 14.02 -1.59 -12.24
CA ALA A 94 12.80 -1.04 -11.64
C ALA A 94 12.95 0.37 -11.03
N GLU A 95 14.17 0.91 -10.87
CA GLU A 95 14.49 2.10 -10.06
C GLU A 95 13.65 3.36 -10.39
N PHE A 96 13.12 3.47 -11.61
CA PHE A 96 12.32 4.62 -12.05
C PHE A 96 10.80 4.46 -11.92
N ASP A 97 10.28 3.25 -11.82
CA ASP A 97 8.82 3.01 -11.88
C ASP A 97 8.17 2.99 -10.49
N TRP A 98 8.82 2.39 -9.49
CA TRP A 98 8.25 2.29 -8.14
C TRP A 98 8.16 3.66 -7.45
N ALA A 99 9.20 4.49 -7.55
CA ALA A 99 9.22 5.84 -6.97
C ALA A 99 8.21 6.78 -7.67
N ARG A 100 7.79 6.46 -8.90
CA ARG A 100 6.71 7.17 -9.59
C ARG A 100 5.34 6.69 -9.12
N GLN A 101 5.15 5.38 -8.97
CA GLN A 101 3.91 4.81 -8.44
C GLN A 101 3.63 5.31 -7.02
N LEU A 102 4.65 5.27 -6.13
CA LEU A 102 4.50 5.71 -4.74
C LEU A 102 4.13 7.20 -4.64
N ARG A 103 4.81 8.06 -5.41
CA ARG A 103 4.48 9.50 -5.47
C ARG A 103 3.10 9.76 -6.07
N GLY A 104 2.67 8.96 -7.05
CA GLY A 104 1.31 9.04 -7.60
C GLY A 104 0.26 8.80 -6.52
N MET A 105 0.49 7.79 -5.67
CA MET A 105 -0.42 7.45 -4.58
C MET A 105 -0.46 8.50 -3.46
N GLU A 106 0.66 9.21 -3.21
CA GLU A 106 0.75 10.31 -2.23
C GLU A 106 0.10 11.61 -2.71
N THR A 107 0.06 11.88 -4.03
CA THR A 107 -0.40 13.18 -4.58
C THR A 107 -1.93 13.25 -4.78
N GLU A 108 -2.62 12.12 -4.72
CA GLU A 108 -4.09 12.02 -4.84
C GLU A 108 -4.83 12.08 -3.50
N LEU A 109 -4.16 12.56 -2.43
CA LEU A 109 -4.73 12.85 -1.10
C LEU A 109 -5.14 14.32 -0.98
#